data_AF-A0A6P2HGG6-F1
#
_entry.id   AF-A0A6P2HGG6-F1
#
_cell.length_a   1.000
_cell.length_b   1.000
_cell.length_c   1.000
_cell.angle_alpha   90.00
_cell.angle_beta   90.00
_cell.angle_gamma   90.00
#
_symmetry.space_group_name_H-M   'P 1'
#
loop_
_entity.id
_entity.type
_entity.pdbx_description
1 polymer ?
#
loop_
_entity_poly.entity_id
_entity_poly.type
_entity_poly.pdbx_seq_one_letter_code
_entity_poly.pdbx_strand_id
1 'polypeptide(L)' 'MPAIKLRIPREDVFEFNGDLSAWSATTGVDPKLAVAPQMETTNPESPTLYSAFVDERFFEQYPRWRQFVEH' A
#
# COMPACT_ATOMS: atom_id res chain seq x y z
N MET A 1 13.91 4.50 7.16
CA MET A 1 13.27 3.27 7.67
C MET A 1 12.99 2.36 6.46
N PRO A 2 13.08 1.03 6.58
CA PRO A 2 12.91 0.15 5.43
C PRO A 2 11.49 0.26 4.89
N ALA A 3 11.36 0.61 3.62
CA ALA A 3 10.08 0.66 2.94
C ALA A 3 9.61 -0.77 2.64
N ILE A 4 8.50 -1.18 3.24
CA ILE A 4 7.85 -2.47 3.01
C ILE A 4 6.93 -2.31 1.81
N LYS A 5 7.12 -3.15 0.80
CA LYS A 5 6.31 -3.14 -0.42
C LYS A 5 5.07 -3.99 -0.22
N LEU A 6 3.91 -3.43 -0.58
CA LEU A 6 2.61 -4.10 -0.59
C LEU A 6 2.10 -4.22 -2.01
N ARG A 7 1.43 -5.35 -2.31
CA ARG A 7 0.66 -5.59 -3.51
C ARG A 7 -0.82 -5.64 -3.18
N ILE A 8 -1.50 -4.51 -3.31
CA ILE A 8 -2.91 -4.38 -2.99
C ILE A 8 -3.76 -4.68 -4.23
N PRO A 9 -4.72 -5.61 -4.19
CA PRO A 9 -5.65 -5.81 -5.29
C PRO A 9 -6.50 -4.55 -5.53
N ARG A 10 -6.91 -4.34 -6.78
CA ARG A 10 -7.72 -3.19 -7.18
C ARG A 10 -9.00 -3.02 -6.35
N GLU A 11 -9.59 -4.12 -5.89
CA GLU A 11 -10.82 -4.10 -5.07
C GLU A 11 -10.58 -3.41 -3.72
N ASP A 12 -9.44 -3.66 -3.10
CA ASP A 12 -9.05 -3.12 -1.79
C ASP A 12 -8.33 -1.77 -1.88
N VAL A 13 -7.98 -1.28 -3.08
CA VAL A 13 -7.16 -0.07 -3.24
C VAL A 13 -7.82 1.20 -2.69
N PHE A 14 -9.16 1.29 -2.76
CA PHE A 14 -9.88 2.46 -2.26
C PHE A 14 -9.81 2.53 -0.73
N GLU A 15 -9.98 1.39 -0.07
CA GLU A 15 -9.82 1.29 1.38
C GLU A 15 -8.37 1.54 1.80
N PHE A 16 -7.40 0.96 1.08
CA PHE A 16 -5.98 1.16 1.34
C PHE A 16 -5.58 2.62 1.27
N ASN A 17 -6.03 3.36 0.24
CA ASN A 17 -5.74 4.78 0.12
C ASN A 17 -6.34 5.61 1.27
N GLY A 18 -7.51 5.22 1.78
CA GLY A 18 -8.12 5.85 2.96
C GLY A 18 -7.24 5.65 4.21
N ASP A 19 -6.88 4.40 4.49
CA ASP A 19 -6.05 4.03 5.64
C ASP A 19 -4.65 4.67 5.56
N LEU A 20 -4.05 4.68 4.36
CA LEU A 20 -2.75 5.30 4.10
C LEU A 20 -2.80 6.81 4.31
N SER A 21 -3.86 7.48 3.85
CA SER A 21 -4.03 8.93 4.02
C SER A 21 -4.22 9.28 5.50
N ALA A 22 -5.00 8.50 6.25
CA ALA A 22 -5.19 8.70 7.69
C ALA A 22 -3.90 8.45 8.49
N TRP A 23 -3.15 7.39 8.14
CA TRP A 23 -1.84 7.11 8.71
C TRP A 23 -0.83 8.23 8.42
N SER A 24 -0.79 8.68 7.18
CA SER A 24 0.05 9.78 6.71
C SER A 24 -0.23 11.07 7.49
N ALA A 25 -1.51 11.42 7.65
CA ALA A 25 -1.92 12.60 8.43
C ALA A 25 -1.47 12.54 9.90
N THR A 26 -1.39 11.35 10.47
CA THR A 26 -1.01 11.13 11.88
C THR A 26 0.51 11.09 12.07
N THR A 27 1.25 10.56 11.09
CA THR A 27 2.70 10.35 11.18
C THR A 27 3.53 11.44 10.50
N GLY A 28 2.88 12.31 9.71
CA GLY A 28 3.56 13.32 8.90
C GLY A 28 4.35 12.75 7.71
N VAL A 29 4.15 11.47 7.39
CA VAL A 29 4.79 10.81 6.25
C VAL A 29 3.98 11.11 5.00
N ASP A 30 4.60 11.66 3.95
CA ASP A 30 3.89 11.98 2.71
C ASP A 30 3.38 10.70 2.01
N PRO A 31 2.08 10.59 1.70
CA PRO A 31 1.50 9.37 1.14
C PRO A 31 1.80 9.23 -0.37
N LYS A 32 2.16 10.32 -1.07
CA LYS A 32 2.62 10.24 -2.47
C LYS A 32 4.02 9.63 -2.59
N LEU A 33 4.83 9.72 -1.55
CA LEU A 33 6.10 8.98 -1.47
C LEU A 33 5.88 7.48 -1.19
N ALA A 34 4.72 7.12 -0.63
CA ALA A 34 4.35 5.75 -0.32
C ALA A 34 3.72 5.03 -1.52
N VAL A 35 2.84 5.67 -2.29
CA VAL A 35 2.19 5.01 -3.44
C VAL A 35 3.09 5.12 -4.68
N ALA A 36 3.70 4.00 -5.10
CA ALA A 36 4.28 3.94 -6.43
C ALA A 36 3.13 3.93 -7.46
N PRO A 37 3.17 4.77 -8.51
CA PRO A 37 2.11 4.86 -9.51
C PRO A 37 2.00 3.61 -10.42
N GLN A 38 2.67 2.51 -10.08
CA GLN A 38 2.73 1.32 -10.92
C GLN A 38 1.48 0.46 -10.69
N MET A 39 0.46 0.74 -11.51
CA MET A 39 -0.54 -0.23 -11.92
C MET A 39 0.15 -1.22 -12.88
N GLU A 40 0.91 -2.19 -12.35
CA GLU A 40 1.52 -3.19 -13.23
C GLU A 40 0.50 -4.26 -13.61
N THR A 41 0.07 -4.21 -14.85
CA THR A 41 -0.55 -5.34 -15.55
C THR A 41 0.05 -5.39 -16.94
N THR A 42 1.17 -6.11 -17.05
CA THR A 42 1.73 -6.57 -18.33
C THR A 42 1.00 -7.81 -18.86
N ASN A 43 0.10 -8.39 -18.06
CA ASN A 43 -0.65 -9.59 -18.42
C ASN A 43 -2.14 -9.45 -18.09
N PRO A 44 -3.07 -9.46 -19.07
CA PRO A 44 -4.50 -9.25 -18.85
C PRO A 44 -5.18 -10.37 -18.03
N GLU A 45 -4.48 -11.48 -17.81
CA GLU A 45 -4.93 -12.60 -16.96
C GLU A 45 -4.53 -12.44 -15.49
N SER A 46 -3.64 -11.49 -15.17
CA SER A 46 -3.22 -11.20 -13.80
C SER A 46 -4.09 -10.10 -13.18
N PRO A 47 -4.51 -10.23 -11.91
CA PRO A 47 -5.21 -9.15 -11.24
C PRO A 47 -4.31 -7.90 -11.18
N THR A 48 -4.89 -6.72 -11.47
CA THR A 48 -4.17 -5.46 -11.32
C THR A 48 -3.85 -5.23 -9.84
N LEU A 49 -2.56 -5.22 -9.51
CA LEU A 49 -2.06 -4.99 -8.15
C LEU A 49 -1.44 -3.60 -8.06
N TYR A 50 -1.84 -2.83 -7.07
CA TYR A 50 -1.26 -1.54 -6.71
C TYR A 50 -0.06 -1.77 -5.80
N SER A 51 1.06 -1.14 -6.15
CA SER A 51 2.27 -1.18 -5.33
C SER A 51 2.33 0.03 -4.40
N ALA A 52 2.50 -0.23 -3.11
CA ALA A 52 2.72 0.82 -2.11
C ALA A 52 3.87 0.46 -1.19
N PHE A 53 4.54 1.48 -0.67
CA PHE A 53 5.68 1.43 0.21
C PHE A 53 5.28 2.05 1.55
N VAL A 54 5.23 1.24 2.60
CA VAL A 54 4.87 1.71 3.95
C VAL A 54 5.93 1.30 4.97
N ASP A 55 5.83 1.83 6.17
CA ASP A 55 6.71 1.50 7.29
C ASP A 55 6.07 0.46 8.21
N GLU A 56 6.84 -0.21 9.08
CA GLU A 56 6.28 -1.17 10.04
C GLU A 56 5.17 -0.59 10.92
N ARG A 57 5.30 0.70 11.25
CA ARG A 57 4.32 1.47 12.04
C ARG A 57 2.94 1.61 11.37
N PHE A 58 2.85 1.39 10.06
CA PHE A 58 1.56 1.32 9.37
C PHE A 58 0.78 0.08 9.81
N PHE A 59 1.46 -1.05 9.96
CA PHE A 59 0.82 -2.31 10.36
C PHE A 59 0.44 -2.35 11.83
N GLU A 60 1.02 -1.50 12.68
CA GLU A 60 0.59 -1.35 14.06
C GLU A 60 -0.84 -0.78 14.14
N GLN A 61 -1.20 0.12 13.22
CA GLN A 61 -2.55 0.71 13.14
C GLN A 61 -3.47 -0.09 12.22
N TYR A 62 -2.93 -0.65 11.13
CA TYR A 62 -3.69 -1.35 10.10
C TYR A 62 -3.10 -2.75 9.83
N PRO A 63 -3.19 -3.68 10.81
CA PRO A 63 -2.56 -4.99 10.72
C PRO A 63 -3.08 -5.85 9.56
N ARG A 64 -4.31 -5.58 9.09
CA ARG A 64 -4.92 -6.29 7.96
C ARG A 64 -4.07 -6.22 6.69
N TRP A 65 -3.32 -5.14 6.48
CA TRP A 65 -2.56 -4.96 5.25
C TRP A 65 -1.30 -5.84 5.17
N ARG A 66 -0.88 -6.48 6.27
CA ARG A 66 0.27 -7.39 6.30
C ARG A 66 0.12 -8.59 5.34
N GLN A 67 -1.12 -9.01 5.07
CA GLN A 67 -1.41 -10.11 4.15
C GLN A 67 -1.00 -9.81 2.70
N PHE A 68 -0.78 -8.53 2.37
CA PHE A 68 -0.42 -8.08 1.02
C PHE A 68 1.06 -7.72 0.89
N VAL A 69 1.89 -8.00 1.89
CA VAL A 69 3.34 -7.74 1.82
C VAL A 69 3.96 -8.62 0.74
N GLU A 70 4.74 -7.99 -0.15
CA GLU A 70 5.54 -8.68 -1.15
C GLU A 70 6.79 -9.27 -0.46
N HIS A 71 6.90 -10.61 -0.47
CA HIS A 71 8.06 -11.36 0.04
C HIS A 71 9.16 -11.53 -1.00
#